data_AF-A0A529FNA8-F1
#
_entry.id   AF-A0A529FNA8-F1
#
_cell.length_a   1.000
_cell.length_b   1.000
_cell.length_c   1.000
_cell.angle_alpha   90.00
_cell.angle_beta   90.00
_cell.angle_gamma   90.00
#
_symmetry.space_group_name_H-M   'P 1'
#
loop_
_entity.id
_entity.type
_entity.pdbx_description
1 polymer ?
#
loop_
_entity_poly.entity_id
_entity_poly.type
_entity_poly.pdbx_seq_one_letter_code
_entity_poly.pdbx_strand_id
1 'polypeptide(L)'
;MSSALSELEPVIVPVPHPPAIAIENVSGDFSRAIERAEVNAWLDLYAAAPADFATRQGLSMAAEGDLAWTTCTTIPFIHFNCVKNLGVDGPATESQLDTLLAHYRAAGISRPWFYVN
;
A
#
# COMPACT_ATOMS: atom_id res chain seq x y z
N MET A 1 -3.24 61.38 4.49
CA MET A 1 -4.36 60.65 5.12
C MET A 1 -4.98 59.73 4.09
N SER A 2 -4.70 58.44 4.16
CA SER A 2 -5.52 57.37 3.57
C SER A 2 -5.15 56.11 4.34
N SER A 3 -5.66 56.03 5.58
CA SER A 3 -5.84 54.76 6.25
C SER A 3 -7.02 54.05 5.60
N ALA A 4 -7.04 52.71 5.70
CA ALA A 4 -8.14 51.81 5.36
C ALA A 4 -8.02 51.10 4.00
N LEU A 5 -7.06 50.17 3.90
CA LEU A 5 -7.25 48.91 3.17
C LEU A 5 -6.85 47.69 4.00
N SER A 6 -6.76 47.83 5.34
CA SER A 6 -6.36 46.74 6.25
C SER A 6 -7.51 46.21 7.10
N GLU A 7 -8.76 46.45 6.72
CA GLU A 7 -9.93 46.03 7.49
C GLU A 7 -10.69 44.94 6.72
N LEU A 8 -10.53 43.70 7.20
CA LEU A 8 -11.51 42.63 7.18
C LEU A 8 -11.75 41.90 5.85
N GLU A 9 -10.75 41.17 5.35
CA GLU A 9 -11.11 39.88 4.75
C GLU A 9 -11.68 39.00 5.88
N PRO A 10 -12.90 38.45 5.72
CA PRO A 10 -13.48 37.62 6.76
C PRO A 10 -12.57 36.41 6.97
N VAL A 11 -12.18 36.17 8.22
CA VAL A 11 -11.53 34.92 8.61
C VAL A 11 -12.49 33.80 8.24
N ILE A 12 -12.18 33.08 7.17
CA ILE A 12 -12.91 31.87 6.79
C ILE A 12 -12.56 30.84 7.83
N VAL A 13 -13.42 30.68 8.84
CA VAL A 13 -13.32 29.58 9.79
C VAL A 13 -13.68 28.31 9.02
N PRO A 14 -12.77 27.33 8.87
CA PRO A 14 -13.10 26.08 8.21
C PRO A 14 -14.25 25.43 8.97
N VAL A 15 -15.38 25.22 8.31
CA VAL A 15 -16.47 24.42 8.87
C VAL A 15 -16.00 22.97 8.85
N PRO A 16 -15.98 22.26 9.99
CA PRO A 16 -15.70 20.83 9.97
C PRO A 16 -16.83 20.14 9.21
N HIS A 17 -16.51 19.53 8.07
CA HIS A 17 -17.45 18.67 7.36
C HIS A 17 -17.29 17.26 7.96
N PRO A 18 -18.26 16.78 8.76
CA PRO A 18 -18.20 15.38 9.19
C PRO A 18 -18.28 14.49 7.94
N PRO A 19 -17.58 13.34 7.95
CA PRO A 19 -17.64 12.41 6.84
C PRO A 19 -19.10 12.02 6.58
N ALA A 20 -19.50 12.02 5.30
CA ALA A 20 -20.86 11.63 4.89
C ALA A 20 -21.14 10.13 5.12
N ILE A 21 -20.08 9.35 5.37
CA ILE A 21 -20.12 7.93 5.65
C ILE A 21 -19.76 7.75 7.13
N ALA A 22 -20.56 6.95 7.85
CA ALA A 22 -20.26 6.59 9.23
C ALA A 22 -18.89 5.91 9.30
N ILE A 23 -17.98 6.47 10.11
CA ILE A 23 -16.70 5.83 10.41
C ILE A 23 -16.91 5.03 11.69
N GLU A 24 -17.11 3.73 11.52
CA GLU A 24 -17.18 2.80 12.65
C GLU A 24 -15.78 2.58 13.24
N ASN A 25 -15.71 2.44 14.57
CA ASN A 25 -14.47 2.05 15.22
C ASN A 25 -14.20 0.57 14.91
N VAL A 26 -13.18 0.33 14.09
CA VAL A 26 -12.66 -1.00 13.78
C VAL A 26 -11.59 -1.38 14.79
N SER A 27 -11.69 -2.58 15.38
CA SER A 27 -10.63 -3.09 16.26
C SER A 27 -9.38 -3.44 15.46
N GLY A 28 -8.21 -3.39 16.12
CA GLY A 28 -6.95 -3.79 15.47
C GLY A 28 -6.97 -5.23 14.95
N ASP A 29 -7.60 -6.15 15.69
CA ASP A 29 -7.77 -7.55 15.24
C ASP A 29 -8.64 -7.67 13.99
N PHE A 30 -9.72 -6.88 13.91
CA PHE A 30 -10.58 -6.87 12.72
C PHE A 30 -9.86 -6.28 11.52
N SER A 31 -9.09 -5.20 11.70
CA SER A 31 -8.24 -4.64 10.65
C SER A 31 -7.24 -5.68 10.12
N ARG A 32 -6.49 -6.35 11.01
CA ARG A 32 -5.54 -7.42 10.64
C ARG A 32 -6.22 -8.55 9.87
N ALA A 33 -7.43 -8.96 10.29
CA ALA A 33 -8.18 -10.01 9.61
C ALA A 33 -8.53 -9.62 8.16
N ILE A 34 -8.87 -8.35 7.92
CA ILE A 34 -9.14 -7.83 6.57
C ILE A 34 -7.86 -7.84 5.73
N GLU A 35 -6.75 -7.34 6.27
CA GLU A 35 -5.45 -7.30 5.57
C GLU A 35 -4.98 -8.71 5.18
N ARG A 36 -5.13 -9.69 6.08
CA ARG A 36 -4.81 -11.10 5.79
C ARG A 36 -5.74 -11.69 4.73
N ALA A 37 -7.02 -11.36 4.76
CA ALA A 37 -7.97 -11.80 3.72
C ALA A 37 -7.59 -11.22 2.35
N GLU A 38 -7.12 -9.97 2.30
CA GLU A 38 -6.63 -9.35 1.08
C GLU A 38 -5.41 -10.12 0.53
N VAL A 39 -4.39 -10.35 1.35
CA VAL A 39 -3.18 -11.09 0.94
C VAL A 39 -3.54 -12.47 0.38
N ASN A 40 -4.43 -13.21 1.04
CA ASN A 40 -4.87 -14.52 0.57
C ASN A 40 -5.55 -14.44 -0.81
N ALA A 41 -6.42 -13.44 -1.03
CA ALA A 41 -7.04 -13.24 -2.33
C ALA A 41 -6.01 -12.94 -3.43
N TRP A 42 -4.97 -12.14 -3.12
CA TRP A 42 -3.89 -11.86 -4.05
C TRP A 42 -3.06 -13.12 -4.38
N LEU A 43 -2.76 -13.95 -3.37
CA LEU A 43 -2.05 -15.22 -3.56
C LEU A 43 -2.84 -16.15 -4.50
N ASP A 44 -4.15 -16.26 -4.28
CA ASP A 44 -5.03 -17.09 -5.13
C ASP A 44 -5.04 -16.58 -6.59
N LEU A 45 -5.12 -15.27 -6.80
CA LEU A 45 -5.09 -14.67 -8.14
C LEU A 45 -3.77 -14.95 -8.87
N TYR A 46 -2.64 -14.84 -8.17
CA TYR A 46 -1.33 -15.11 -8.76
C TYR A 46 -1.09 -16.60 -9.01
N ALA A 47 -1.56 -17.48 -8.12
CA ALA A 47 -1.50 -18.93 -8.30
C ALA A 47 -2.34 -19.40 -9.50
N ALA A 48 -3.45 -18.72 -9.79
CA ALA A 48 -4.31 -19.02 -10.94
C ALA A 48 -3.76 -18.49 -12.28
N ALA A 49 -2.68 -17.69 -12.28
CA ALA A 49 -2.14 -17.14 -13.51
C ALA A 49 -1.57 -18.25 -14.42
N PRO A 50 -1.87 -18.23 -15.75
CA PRO A 50 -1.27 -19.18 -16.68
C PRO A 50 0.26 -19.14 -16.63
N ALA A 51 0.90 -20.30 -16.53
CA ALA A 51 2.35 -20.39 -16.31
C ALA A 51 3.17 -19.72 -17.43
N ASP A 52 2.71 -19.82 -18.68
CA ASP A 52 3.34 -19.17 -19.84
C ASP A 52 3.24 -17.64 -19.73
N PHE A 53 2.10 -17.13 -19.28
CA PHE A 53 1.88 -15.72 -19.07
C PHE A 53 2.75 -15.22 -17.92
N ALA A 54 2.76 -15.93 -16.79
CA ALA A 54 3.54 -15.57 -15.63
C ALA A 54 5.03 -15.48 -15.96
N THR A 55 5.56 -16.48 -16.69
CA THR A 55 6.95 -16.48 -17.14
C THR A 55 7.25 -15.29 -18.06
N ARG A 56 6.40 -15.04 -19.08
CA ARG A 56 6.61 -13.95 -20.04
C ARG A 56 6.56 -12.56 -19.40
N GLN A 57 5.72 -12.37 -18.39
CA GLN A 57 5.57 -11.07 -17.71
C GLN A 57 6.48 -10.92 -16.48
N GLY A 58 7.23 -11.96 -16.11
CA GLY A 58 7.94 -12.02 -14.83
C GLY A 58 6.98 -11.86 -13.64
N LEU A 59 5.73 -12.32 -13.79
CA LEU A 59 4.68 -12.20 -12.78
C LEU A 59 4.89 -13.25 -11.68
N SER A 60 5.07 -12.79 -10.46
CA SER A 60 5.18 -13.66 -9.29
C SER A 60 4.70 -12.94 -8.03
N MET A 61 4.34 -13.73 -7.03
CA MET A 61 4.06 -13.26 -5.68
C MET A 61 4.76 -14.19 -4.70
N ALA A 62 5.36 -13.63 -3.67
CA ALA A 62 6.01 -14.36 -2.59
C ALA A 62 5.48 -13.85 -1.24
N ALA A 63 5.61 -14.67 -0.21
CA ALA A 63 5.18 -14.35 1.15
C ALA A 63 6.13 -14.94 2.19
N GLU A 64 6.29 -14.23 3.30
CA GLU A 64 7.02 -14.64 4.49
C GLU A 64 6.19 -14.29 5.73
N GLY A 65 5.61 -15.31 6.38
CA GLY A 65 4.58 -15.08 7.39
C GLY A 65 3.39 -14.33 6.78
N ASP A 66 3.02 -13.21 7.39
CA ASP A 66 1.91 -12.36 6.92
C ASP A 66 2.35 -11.28 5.93
N LEU A 67 3.65 -11.08 5.73
CA LEU A 67 4.22 -10.15 4.76
C LEU A 67 4.18 -10.78 3.37
N ALA A 68 3.68 -10.05 2.37
CA ALA A 68 3.66 -10.54 0.99
C ALA A 68 4.09 -9.46 -0.01
N TRP A 69 4.63 -9.87 -1.14
CA TRP A 69 5.03 -8.93 -2.19
C TRP A 69 4.81 -9.49 -3.58
N THR A 70 4.44 -8.60 -4.49
CA THR A 70 4.19 -8.89 -5.90
C THR A 70 5.35 -8.41 -6.76
N THR A 71 5.60 -9.07 -7.87
CA THR A 71 6.65 -8.72 -8.81
C THR A 71 6.16 -8.92 -10.24
N CYS A 72 6.40 -7.94 -11.10
CA CYS A 72 6.17 -8.02 -12.54
C CYS A 72 7.16 -7.09 -13.26
N THR A 73 7.98 -7.67 -14.14
CA THR A 73 9.09 -6.95 -14.79
C THR A 73 8.66 -6.20 -16.05
N THR A 74 7.44 -6.45 -16.55
CA THR A 74 6.94 -5.89 -17.82
C THR A 74 5.89 -4.79 -17.63
N ILE A 75 5.18 -4.78 -16.48
CA ILE A 75 4.10 -3.82 -16.21
C ILE A 75 4.52 -2.91 -15.04
N PRO A 76 4.87 -1.64 -15.29
CA PRO A 76 5.32 -0.71 -14.26
C PRO A 76 4.13 -0.06 -13.54
N PHE A 77 3.26 -0.88 -12.94
CA PHE A 77 2.09 -0.42 -12.20
C PHE A 77 2.13 -0.91 -10.75
N ILE A 78 1.71 -0.04 -9.82
CA ILE A 78 1.93 -0.23 -8.38
C ILE A 78 1.40 -1.57 -7.87
N HIS A 79 0.23 -2.00 -8.33
CA HIS A 79 -0.40 -3.24 -7.87
C HIS A 79 0.36 -4.50 -8.26
N PHE A 80 1.21 -4.45 -9.28
CA PHE A 80 2.02 -5.60 -9.70
C PHE A 80 3.43 -5.59 -9.10
N ASN A 81 3.82 -4.51 -8.42
CA ASN A 81 5.14 -4.29 -7.84
C ASN A 81 5.00 -3.63 -6.46
N CYS A 82 4.31 -4.31 -5.56
CA CYS A 82 4.04 -3.80 -4.22
C CYS A 82 4.26 -4.81 -3.10
N VAL A 83 4.57 -4.28 -1.92
CA VAL A 83 4.62 -4.98 -0.65
C VAL A 83 3.32 -4.74 0.11
N LYS A 84 2.76 -5.81 0.64
CA LYS A 84 1.52 -5.88 1.42
C LYS A 84 1.84 -6.34 2.84
N ASN A 85 1.06 -5.86 3.81
CA ASN A 85 1.12 -6.24 5.23
C ASN A 85 2.43 -5.90 5.98
N LEU A 86 3.23 -4.95 5.48
CA LEU A 86 4.38 -4.47 6.25
C LEU A 86 3.87 -3.61 7.42
N GLY A 87 4.17 -4.01 8.66
CA GLY A 87 3.73 -3.29 9.86
C GLY A 87 2.41 -3.78 10.47
N VAL A 88 1.71 -4.72 9.83
CA VAL A 88 0.33 -5.12 10.21
C VAL A 88 0.27 -5.96 11.48
N ASP A 89 1.05 -7.05 11.53
CA ASP A 89 1.09 -7.95 12.69
C ASP A 89 2.09 -7.49 13.76
N GLY A 90 3.01 -6.60 13.41
CA GLY A 90 3.99 -6.02 14.31
C GLY A 90 4.82 -4.95 13.59
N PRO A 91 5.63 -4.17 14.33
CA PRO A 91 6.40 -3.08 13.76
C PRO A 91 7.30 -3.55 12.60
N ALA A 92 7.27 -2.80 11.50
CA ALA A 92 8.17 -3.02 10.39
C ALA A 92 9.63 -2.83 10.83
N THR A 93 10.52 -3.67 10.33
CA THR A 93 11.96 -3.58 10.61
C THR A 93 12.74 -3.09 9.39
N GLU A 94 13.85 -2.39 9.63
CA GLU A 94 14.77 -1.98 8.56
C GLU A 94 15.28 -3.18 7.76
N SER A 95 15.56 -4.30 8.42
CA SER A 95 16.02 -5.53 7.74
C SER A 95 14.99 -6.11 6.77
N GLN A 96 13.69 -6.02 7.09
CA GLN A 96 12.63 -6.42 6.16
C GLN A 96 12.60 -5.49 4.94
N LEU A 97 12.65 -4.18 5.19
CA LEU A 97 12.67 -3.18 4.12
C LEU A 97 13.87 -3.38 3.20
N ASP A 98 15.08 -3.57 3.75
CA ASP A 98 16.30 -3.77 2.99
C ASP A 98 16.24 -5.04 2.13
N THR A 99 15.72 -6.13 2.68
CA THR A 99 15.52 -7.39 1.95
C THR A 99 14.58 -7.19 0.75
N LEU A 100 13.45 -6.52 0.96
CA LEU A 100 12.46 -6.24 -0.08
C LEU A 100 13.03 -5.31 -1.16
N LEU A 101 13.72 -4.25 -0.76
CA LEU A 101 14.37 -3.33 -1.70
C LEU A 101 15.47 -4.03 -2.50
N ALA A 102 16.24 -4.95 -1.88
CA ALA A 102 17.23 -5.76 -2.58
C ALA A 102 16.57 -6.68 -3.61
N HIS A 103 15.45 -7.33 -3.27
CA HIS A 103 14.65 -8.15 -4.19
C HIS A 103 14.22 -7.35 -5.42
N TYR A 104 13.58 -6.19 -5.23
CA TYR A 104 13.11 -5.37 -6.35
C TYR A 104 14.25 -4.84 -7.22
N ARG A 105 15.37 -4.43 -6.60
CA ARG A 105 16.57 -4.03 -7.34
C ARG A 105 17.12 -5.17 -8.20
N ALA A 106 17.19 -6.39 -7.66
CA ALA A 106 17.63 -7.56 -8.40
C ALA A 106 16.69 -7.90 -9.58
N ALA A 107 15.39 -7.63 -9.43
CA ALA A 107 14.39 -7.79 -10.49
C ALA A 107 14.34 -6.61 -11.50
N GLY A 108 15.18 -5.58 -11.33
CA GLY A 108 15.20 -4.40 -12.21
C GLY A 108 14.05 -3.40 -11.95
N ILE A 109 13.35 -3.53 -10.83
CA ILE A 109 12.22 -2.66 -10.45
C ILE A 109 12.74 -1.54 -9.55
N SER A 110 12.69 -0.30 -10.05
CA SER A 110 13.26 0.87 -9.37
C SER A 110 12.27 1.59 -8.44
N ARG A 111 10.96 1.39 -8.62
CA ARG A 111 9.91 2.10 -7.88
C ARG A 111 8.84 1.14 -7.33
N PRO A 112 9.21 0.21 -6.44
CA PRO A 112 8.22 -0.61 -5.75
C PRO A 112 7.37 0.25 -4.82
N TRP A 113 6.12 -0.16 -4.62
CA TRP A 113 5.21 0.47 -3.67
C TRP A 113 5.15 -0.31 -2.36
N PHE A 114 5.08 0.39 -1.23
CA PHE A 114 4.94 -0.25 0.09
C PHE A 114 3.64 0.24 0.72
N TYR A 115 2.70 -0.68 0.96
CA TYR A 115 1.58 -0.40 1.84
C TYR A 115 2.04 -0.62 3.27
N VAL A 116 1.95 0.44 4.08
CA VAL A 116 2.38 0.46 5.48
C VAL A 116 1.18 0.79 6.36
N ASN A 117 1.10 0.14 7.53
CA ASN A 117 0.14 0.43 8.60
C ASN A 117 0.86 1.06 9.80
#